data_AF-A0A7D6W0M6-F1
#
_entry.id   AF-A0A7D6W0M6-F1
#
_cell.length_a   1.000
_cell.length_b   1.000
_cell.length_c   1.000
_cell.angle_alpha   90.00
_cell.angle_beta   90.00
_cell.angle_gamma   90.00
#
_symmetry.space_group_name_H-M   'P 1'
#
loop_
_entity.id
_entity.type
_entity.pdbx_description
1 polymer ?
#
loop_
_entity_poly.entity_id
_entity_poly.type
_entity_poly.pdbx_seq_one_letter_code
_entity_poly.pdbx_strand_id
1 'polypeptide(L)' 'MDFAVYLILAIIVIYTIAMIPLQYNYIVALDKKEKKAGSQQKTYDLMSFEELNLHFNIQSNALNFIPNFIAYLIFKHKNK' A
#
# COMPACT_ATOMS: atom_id res chain seq x y z
N MET A 1 -25.31 15.49 13.69
CA MET A 1 -23.93 14.96 13.57
C MET A 1 -22.98 16.04 14.02
N ASP A 2 -22.11 15.74 14.97
CA ASP A 2 -21.23 16.73 15.61
C ASP A 2 -20.07 17.13 14.70
N PHE A 3 -19.62 18.38 14.81
CA PHE A 3 -18.50 18.94 14.04
C PHE A 3 -17.23 18.05 14.09
N ALA A 4 -16.96 17.45 15.25
CA ALA A 4 -15.81 16.56 15.45
C ALA A 4 -15.85 15.32 14.52
N VAL A 5 -17.03 14.77 14.25
CA VAL A 5 -17.18 13.59 13.37
C VAL A 5 -16.81 13.94 11.93
N TYR A 6 -17.26 15.11 11.45
CA TYR A 6 -16.90 15.58 10.11
C TYR A 6 -15.41 15.87 9.97
N LEU A 7 -14.78 16.43 11.01
CA LEU A 7 -13.33 16.66 11.04
C LEU A 7 -12.55 15.34 10.93
N ILE A 8 -12.92 14.32 11.72
CA ILE A 8 -12.27 13.01 11.70
C ILE A 8 -12.42 12.35 10.33
N LEU A 9 -13.62 12.38 9.74
CA LEU A 9 -13.86 11.83 8.40
C LEU A 9 -13.01 12.54 7.34
N ALA A 10 -12.90 13.86 7.39
CA ALA A 10 -12.07 14.62 6.47
C ALA A 10 -10.58 14.23 6.57
N ILE A 11 -10.07 14.03 7.79
CA ILE A 11 -8.69 13.59 8.01
C ILE A 11 -8.46 12.19 7.42
N ILE A 12 -9.38 11.24 7.64
CA ILE A 12 -9.28 9.88 7.08
C ILE A 12 -9.29 9.90 5.56
N VAL A 13 -10.14 10.74 4.94
CA VAL A 13 -10.20 10.89 3.48
C VAL A 13 -8.90 11.47 2.93
N ILE A 14 -8.37 12.54 3.54
CA ILE A 14 -7.10 13.15 3.14
C ILE A 14 -5.96 12.14 3.28
N TYR A 15 -5.89 11.42 4.40
CA TYR A 15 -4.91 10.35 4.62
C TYR A 15 -5.00 9.28 3.53
N THR A 16 -6.21 8.82 3.21
CA THR A 16 -6.43 7.81 2.17
C THR A 16 -5.90 8.29 0.82
N ILE A 17 -6.25 9.51 0.40
CA ILE A 17 -5.80 10.09 -0.87
C ILE A 17 -4.28 10.22 -0.90
N ALA A 18 -3.67 10.70 0.18
CA ALA A 18 -2.22 10.88 0.29
C ALA A 18 -1.45 9.55 0.24
N MET A 19 -2.02 8.47 0.78
CA MET A 19 -1.38 7.15 0.83
C MET A 19 -1.44 6.40 -0.50
N ILE A 20 -2.45 6.65 -1.35
CA ILE A 20 -2.60 5.98 -2.65
C ILE A 20 -1.33 6.02 -3.53
N PRO A 21 -0.68 7.18 -3.78
CA PRO A 21 0.53 7.22 -4.62
C PRO A 21 1.70 6.45 -3.99
N LEU A 22 1.86 6.49 -2.67
CA LEU A 22 2.89 5.74 -1.95
C LEU A 22 2.68 4.23 -2.13
N GLN A 23 1.46 3.77 -1.93
CA GLN A 23 1.10 2.36 -2.03
C GLN A 23 1.14 1.85 -3.46
N TYR A 24 0.76 2.67 -4.44
CA TYR A 24 0.92 2.33 -5.85
C TYR A 24 2.39 2.09 -6.20
N ASN A 25 3.28 3.01 -5.81
CA ASN A 25 4.72 2.86 -6.05
C ASN A 25 5.28 1.63 -5.35
N TYR A 26 4.80 1.33 -4.14
CA TYR A 26 5.16 0.15 -3.39
C TYR A 26 4.75 -1.14 -4.12
N ILE A 27 3.52 -1.23 -4.61
CA ILE A 27 3.02 -2.37 -5.38
C ILE A 27 3.82 -2.56 -6.67
N VAL A 28 4.15 -1.48 -7.39
CA VAL A 28 5.00 -1.53 -8.59
C VAL A 28 6.39 -2.07 -8.27
N ALA A 29 6.98 -1.64 -7.14
CA ALA A 29 8.29 -2.12 -6.71
C ALA A 29 8.24 -3.61 -6.33
N LEU A 30 7.18 -4.04 -5.64
CA LEU A 30 6.96 -5.45 -5.29
C LEU A 30 6.79 -6.33 -6.53
N ASP A 31 5.94 -5.94 -7.49
CA ASP A 31 5.74 -6.69 -8.74
C ASP A 31 7.05 -6.86 -9.53
N LYS A 32 7.87 -5.81 -9.61
CA LYS A 32 9.20 -5.90 -10.24
C LYS A 32 10.12 -6.87 -9.52
N LYS A 33 10.08 -6.92 -8.19
CA LYS A 33 10.88 -7.86 -7.40
C LYS A 33 10.36 -9.28 -7.56
N GLU A 34 9.05 -9.47 -7.53
CA GLU A 34 8.41 -10.78 -7.71
C GLU A 34 8.73 -11.37 -9.08
N LYS A 35 8.65 -10.57 -10.14
CA LYS A 35 9.06 -10.98 -11.50
C LYS A 35 10.54 -11.39 -11.58
N LYS A 36 11.42 -10.78 -10.79
CA LYS A 36 12.85 -11.13 -10.72
C LYS A 36 13.10 -12.37 -9.86
N ALA A 37 12.39 -12.50 -8.74
CA ALA A 37 12.56 -13.58 -7.78
C ALA A 37 11.87 -14.88 -8.23
N GLY A 38 10.83 -14.77 -9.06
CA GLY A 38 10.04 -15.88 -9.59
C GLY A 38 9.01 -16.46 -8.61
N SER A 39 8.98 -15.98 -7.37
CA SER A 39 7.91 -16.28 -6.41
C SER A 39 7.83 -15.23 -5.30
N GLN A 40 6.66 -15.13 -4.69
CA GLN A 40 6.44 -14.27 -3.54
C GLN A 40 7.32 -14.67 -2.34
N GLN A 41 7.48 -15.98 -2.07
CA GLN A 41 8.34 -16.46 -0.99
C GLN A 41 9.78 -15.99 -1.16
N LYS A 42 10.36 -16.18 -2.35
CA LYS A 42 11.71 -15.70 -2.65
C LYS A 42 11.81 -14.17 -2.58
N THR A 43 10.73 -13.46 -2.86
CA THR A 43 10.69 -12.01 -2.72
C THR A 43 10.83 -11.58 -1.27
N TYR A 44 10.16 -12.27 -0.33
CA TYR A 44 10.33 -12.04 1.11
C TYR A 44 11.72 -12.41 1.59
N ASP A 45 12.26 -13.55 1.14
CA ASP A 45 13.60 -14.01 1.53
C ASP A 45 14.71 -13.04 1.07
N LEU A 46 14.46 -12.30 -0.03
CA LEU A 46 15.38 -11.31 -0.60
C LEU A 46 15.16 -9.88 -0.10
N MET A 47 14.12 -9.60 0.70
CA MET A 47 13.93 -8.27 1.27
C MET A 47 14.95 -7.99 2.38
N SER A 48 15.48 -6.77 2.41
CA SER A 48 16.30 -6.32 3.54
C SER A 48 15.45 -6.13 4.79
N PHE A 49 16.10 -6.03 5.96
CA PHE A 49 15.41 -5.75 7.22
C PHE A 49 14.60 -4.45 7.19
N GLU A 50 15.11 -3.41 6.55
CA GLU A 50 14.42 -2.12 6.38
C GLU A 50 13.18 -2.28 5.49
N GLU A 51 13.29 -3.06 4.42
CA GLU A 51 12.19 -3.31 3.49
C GLU A 51 11.09 -4.16 4.12
N LEU A 52 11.44 -5.14 4.96
CA LEU A 52 10.50 -5.90 5.76
C LEU A 52 9.74 -4.98 6.72
N ASN A 53 10.44 -4.11 7.46
CA ASN A 53 9.79 -3.13 8.35
C ASN A 53 8.83 -2.22 7.58
N LEU A 54 9.23 -1.76 6.39
CA LEU A 54 8.37 -0.96 5.53
C LEU A 54 7.15 -1.77 5.03
N HIS A 55 7.37 -3.02 4.60
CA HIS A 55 6.31 -3.94 4.17
C HIS A 55 5.27 -4.13 5.26
N PHE A 56 5.71 -4.46 6.47
CA PHE A 56 4.83 -4.60 7.63
C PHE A 56 4.08 -3.31 7.94
N ASN A 57 4.72 -2.14 7.90
CA ASN A 57 4.02 -0.88 8.16
C ASN A 57 2.96 -0.54 7.08
N ILE A 58 3.29 -0.76 5.80
CA ILE A 58 2.38 -0.46 4.70
C ILE A 58 1.23 -1.46 4.63
N GLN A 59 1.49 -2.76 4.87
CA GLN A 59 0.50 -3.83 4.69
C GLN A 59 -0.27 -4.20 5.97
N SER A 60 0.34 -4.12 7.16
CA SER A 60 -0.28 -4.64 8.40
C SER A 60 -1.21 -3.65 9.10
N ASN A 61 -1.25 -2.39 8.66
CA ASN A 61 -2.11 -1.38 9.26
C ASN A 61 -3.53 -1.41 8.65
N ALA A 62 -4.56 -1.62 9.47
CA ALA A 62 -5.95 -1.64 9.02
C ALA A 62 -6.40 -0.33 8.37
N LEU A 63 -5.85 0.83 8.77
CA LEU A 63 -6.11 2.13 8.14
C LEU A 63 -5.63 2.18 6.68
N ASN A 64 -4.65 1.34 6.32
CA ASN A 64 -4.13 1.25 4.96
C ASN A 64 -4.96 0.35 4.04
N PHE A 65 -5.96 -0.37 4.55
CA PHE A 65 -6.74 -1.32 3.74
C PHE A 65 -7.40 -0.62 2.53
N ILE A 66 -8.14 0.47 2.78
CA ILE A 66 -8.86 1.21 1.73
C ILE A 66 -7.89 1.78 0.69
N PRO A 67 -6.87 2.57 1.07
CA PRO A 67 -5.95 3.11 0.07
C PRO A 67 -5.18 1.98 -0.64
N ASN A 68 -4.80 0.87 0.04
CA ASN A 68 -4.06 -0.24 -0.58
C ASN A 68 -4.90 -0.90 -1.66
N PHE A 69 -6.19 -1.12 -1.38
CA PHE A 69 -7.13 -1.67 -2.33
C PHE A 69 -7.29 -0.77 -3.57
N ILE A 70 -7.42 0.54 -3.38
CA ILE A 70 -7.52 1.51 -4.48
C ILE A 70 -6.22 1.51 -5.30
N ALA A 71 -5.06 1.57 -4.64
CA ALA A 71 -3.75 1.52 -5.30
C ALA A 71 -3.57 0.23 -6.11
N TYR A 72 -3.99 -0.91 -5.57
CA TYR A 72 -4.01 -2.20 -6.27
C TYR A 72 -4.92 -2.19 -7.50
N LEU A 73 -6.13 -1.63 -7.40
CA LEU A 73 -7.03 -1.50 -8.55
C LEU A 73 -6.41 -0.64 -9.66
N ILE A 74 -5.80 0.50 -9.30
CA ILE A 74 -5.09 1.36 -10.26
C ILE A 74 -3.93 0.60 -10.91
N PHE A 75 -3.12 -0.10 -10.11
CA PHE A 75 -2.02 -0.93 -10.59
C PHE A 75 -2.50 -2.01 -11.57
N LYS A 76 -3.54 -2.76 -11.20
CA LYS A 76 -4.13 -3.81 -12.04
C LYS A 76 -4.72 -3.26 -13.33
N HIS A 77 -5.30 -2.07 -13.30
CA HIS A 77 -5.83 -1.44 -14.51
C HIS A 77 -4.71 -0.97 -15.45
N LYS A 78 -3.61 -0.43 -14.91
CA LYS A 78 -2.47 0.06 -15.68
C LYS A 78 -1.54 -1.02 -16.24
N ASN A 79 -1.46 -2.16 -15.56
CA ASN A 79 -0.54 -3.26 -15.90
C ASN A 79 -1.28 -4.50 -16.46
N LYS A 80 -2.57 -4.35 -16.79
CA LYS A 80 -3.27 -5.20 -17.74
C LYS A 80 -2.90 -4.76 -19.16
#